data_AF-B6QJ38-F1
#
_entry.id   AF-B6QJ38-F1
#
_cell.length_a   1.000
_cell.length_b   1.000
_cell.length_c   1.000
_cell.angle_alpha   90.00
_cell.angle_beta   90.00
_cell.angle_gamma   90.00
#
_symmetry.space_group_name_H-M   'P 1'
#
loop_
_entity.id
_entity.type
_entity.pdbx_description
1 polymer ?
#
loop_
_entity_poly.entity_id
_entity_poly.type
_entity_poly.pdbx_seq_one_letter_code
_entity_poly.pdbx_strand_id
1 'polypeptide(L)'
;MINQTNNFIGLLYNAYADKALNPGIIPQSIYNQQSKFYPSVLETFSIPVDTRHQWSKSDWQVWTAATASDSTRQDMIDAVATWAAATSEWLSFSDLYETQTGAYVYQFADRPVQGGLLAVLVADMGLTV
;
A
#
# COMPACT_ATOMS: atom_id res chain seq x y z
N MET A 1 -9.07 -12.80 -7.15
CA MET A 1 -9.37 -14.05 -6.41
C MET A 1 -9.43 -13.71 -4.93
N ILE A 2 -10.60 -13.86 -4.28
CA ILE A 2 -10.69 -14.01 -2.82
C ILE A 2 -11.64 -15.18 -2.60
N ASN A 3 -11.09 -16.30 -2.15
CA ASN A 3 -11.85 -17.44 -1.64
C ASN A 3 -11.54 -17.51 -0.14
N GLN A 4 -12.57 -17.47 0.69
CA GLN A 4 -12.50 -17.26 2.15
C GLN A 4 -11.92 -18.46 2.94
N THR A 5 -11.12 -19.31 2.30
CA THR A 5 -10.58 -20.53 2.90
C THR A 5 -9.05 -20.62 2.88
N ASN A 6 -8.36 -19.68 2.24
CA ASN A 6 -6.90 -19.60 2.26
C ASN A 6 -6.49 -18.23 2.81
N ASN A 7 -5.72 -18.21 3.90
CA ASN A 7 -5.10 -17.03 4.52
C ASN A 7 -4.10 -16.38 3.55
N PHE A 8 -4.57 -15.75 2.48
CA PHE A 8 -3.73 -15.00 1.55
C PHE A 8 -3.93 -13.52 1.82
N ILE A 9 -2.88 -12.88 2.32
CA ILE A 9 -2.79 -11.43 2.46
C ILE A 9 -1.94 -10.95 1.30
N GLY A 10 -2.32 -9.83 0.68
CA GLY A 10 -1.48 -9.24 -0.35
C GLY A 10 -2.02 -7.94 -0.91
N LEU A 11 -1.07 -7.07 -1.28
CA LEU A 11 -1.33 -5.79 -1.91
C LEU A 11 -1.46 -5.95 -3.43
N LEU A 12 -2.55 -5.47 -4.02
CA LEU A 12 -2.72 -5.44 -5.48
C LEU A 12 -2.03 -4.21 -6.09
N TYR A 13 -0.78 -3.96 -5.71
CA TYR A 13 -0.06 -2.72 -6.06
C TYR A 13 0.14 -2.55 -7.57
N ASN A 14 0.24 -3.64 -8.33
CA ASN A 14 0.36 -3.60 -9.80
C ASN A 14 -0.91 -3.05 -10.49
N ALA A 15 -2.06 -3.05 -9.81
CA ALA A 15 -3.28 -2.44 -10.35
C ALA A 15 -3.21 -0.91 -10.43
N TYR A 16 -2.25 -0.29 -9.73
CA TYR A 16 -2.02 1.15 -9.83
C TYR A 16 -1.80 1.60 -11.28
N ALA A 17 -1.04 0.84 -12.08
CA ALA A 17 -0.79 1.21 -13.47
C ALA A 17 -2.06 1.23 -14.33
N ASP A 18 -3.00 0.30 -14.07
CA ASP A 18 -4.31 0.30 -14.72
C ASP A 18 -5.13 1.54 -14.32
N LYS A 19 -5.10 1.91 -13.04
CA LYS A 19 -5.79 3.12 -12.57
C LYS A 19 -5.18 4.41 -13.12
N ALA A 20 -3.85 4.51 -13.13
CA ALA A 20 -3.12 5.72 -13.50
C ALA A 20 -3.09 5.97 -15.02
N LEU A 21 -3.00 4.91 -15.84
CA LEU A 21 -2.95 5.01 -17.30
C LEU A 21 -4.33 4.80 -17.95
N ASN A 22 -5.32 4.34 -17.18
CA ASN A 22 -6.68 4.06 -17.63
C ASN A 22 -6.82 3.14 -18.89
N PRO A 23 -6.08 2.02 -19.02
CA PRO A 23 -6.27 1.08 -20.13
C PRO A 23 -7.51 0.18 -19.95
N GLY A 24 -8.09 0.12 -18.74
CA GLY A 24 -9.34 -0.60 -18.46
C GLY A 24 -9.19 -2.13 -18.42
N ILE A 25 -8.02 -2.62 -18.01
CA ILE A 25 -7.67 -4.04 -17.94
C ILE A 25 -8.32 -4.70 -16.72
N ILE A 26 -8.38 -4.01 -15.58
CA ILE A 26 -8.88 -4.58 -14.33
C ILE A 26 -10.35 -4.20 -14.14
N PRO A 27 -11.27 -5.17 -13.99
CA PRO A 27 -12.69 -4.87 -13.77
C PRO A 27 -12.94 -4.11 -12.45
N GLN A 28 -13.88 -3.16 -12.47
CA GLN A 28 -14.28 -2.38 -11.27
C GLN A 28 -14.67 -3.26 -10.07
N SER A 29 -15.23 -4.44 -10.33
CA SER A 29 -15.60 -5.40 -9.27
C SER A 29 -14.39 -5.86 -8.45
N ILE A 30 -13.19 -5.91 -9.03
CA ILE A 30 -11.95 -6.28 -8.32
C ILE A 30 -11.53 -5.16 -7.37
N TYR A 31 -11.51 -3.90 -7.81
CA TYR A 31 -11.23 -2.75 -6.95
C TYR A 31 -12.20 -2.67 -5.77
N ASN A 32 -13.49 -2.92 -6.02
CA ASN A 32 -14.51 -2.92 -4.99
C ASN A 32 -14.33 -4.05 -3.98
N GLN A 33 -13.94 -5.25 -4.43
CA GLN A 33 -13.67 -6.39 -3.54
C GLN A 33 -12.44 -6.13 -2.67
N GLN A 34 -11.34 -5.65 -3.26
CA GLN A 34 -10.10 -5.34 -2.55
C GLN A 34 -10.31 -4.22 -1.52
N SER A 35 -11.03 -3.16 -1.89
CA SER A 35 -11.35 -2.05 -0.99
C SER A 35 -12.09 -2.49 0.29
N LYS A 36 -12.95 -3.50 0.18
CA LYS A 36 -13.66 -4.09 1.34
C LYS A 36 -12.79 -5.03 2.17
N PHE A 37 -11.78 -5.64 1.55
CA PHE A 37 -10.90 -6.60 2.19
C PHE A 37 -9.80 -5.93 3.01
N TYR A 38 -9.19 -4.86 2.49
CA TYR A 38 -8.02 -4.23 3.11
C TYR A 38 -8.22 -3.80 4.57
N PRO A 39 -9.36 -3.21 4.99
CA PRO A 39 -9.56 -2.86 6.39
C PRO A 39 -9.50 -4.05 7.36
N SER A 40 -9.83 -5.26 6.90
CA SER A 40 -9.78 -6.46 7.75
C SER A 40 -8.37 -7.01 7.99
N VAL A 41 -7.38 -6.54 7.23
CA VAL A 41 -5.98 -6.98 7.29
C VAL A 41 -5.00 -5.82 7.49
N LEU A 42 -5.51 -4.61 7.72
CA LEU A 42 -4.71 -3.44 8.03
C LEU A 42 -4.20 -3.55 9.47
N GLU A 43 -2.88 -3.48 9.62
CA GLU A 43 -2.22 -3.44 10.91
C GLU A 43 -1.82 -2.01 11.28
N THR A 44 -1.10 -1.82 12.38
CA THR A 44 -0.76 -0.51 12.95
C THR A 44 -0.15 0.45 11.94
N PHE A 45 0.79 -0.04 11.12
CA PHE A 45 1.59 0.80 10.23
C PHE A 45 1.34 0.54 8.74
N SER A 46 0.85 -0.65 8.36
CA SER A 46 0.55 -0.99 6.97
C SER A 46 -0.15 -2.36 6.85
N ILE A 47 -0.43 -2.80 5.62
CA ILE A 47 -0.85 -4.18 5.32
C ILE A 47 0.38 -4.99 4.90
N PRO A 48 0.57 -6.21 5.43
CA PRO A 48 1.65 -7.10 5.01
C PRO A 48 1.60 -7.42 3.51
N VAL A 49 2.76 -7.50 2.85
CA VAL A 49 2.83 -7.83 1.41
C VAL A 49 2.35 -9.25 1.13
N ASP A 50 2.63 -10.17 2.04
CA ASP A 50 2.26 -11.58 1.97
C ASP A 50 2.32 -12.22 3.37
N THR A 51 2.21 -13.54 3.45
CA THR A 51 2.12 -14.28 4.72
C THR A 51 3.45 -14.76 5.29
N ARG A 52 4.58 -14.53 4.62
CA ARG A 52 5.90 -15.03 5.08
C ARG A 52 6.42 -14.21 6.24
N HIS A 53 6.16 -12.90 6.22
CA HIS A 53 6.61 -11.94 7.21
C HIS A 53 5.56 -10.85 7.38
N GLN A 54 5.56 -10.18 8.54
CA GLN A 54 4.76 -8.98 8.77
C GLN A 54 5.44 -7.74 8.18
N TRP A 55 5.93 -7.85 6.94
CA TRP A 55 6.64 -6.78 6.27
C TRP A 55 5.75 -6.09 5.27
N SER A 56 5.88 -4.79 5.19
CA SER A 56 5.23 -3.99 4.16
C SER A 56 6.18 -3.01 3.51
N LYS A 57 5.75 -2.54 2.35
CA LYS A 57 6.43 -1.54 1.56
C LYS A 57 5.55 -0.30 1.44
N SER A 58 6.06 0.86 1.87
CA SER A 58 5.30 2.11 1.89
C SER A 58 4.81 2.51 0.50
N ASP A 59 5.66 2.37 -0.51
CA ASP A 59 5.34 2.61 -1.91
C ASP A 59 4.22 1.68 -2.41
N TRP A 60 4.32 0.37 -2.14
CA TRP A 60 3.30 -0.59 -2.59
C TRP A 60 1.96 -0.40 -1.88
N GLN A 61 1.99 -0.06 -0.59
CA GLN A 61 0.81 0.29 0.19
C GLN A 61 0.11 1.50 -0.44
N VAL A 62 0.84 2.57 -0.74
CA VAL A 62 0.24 3.80 -1.32
C VAL A 62 -0.20 3.60 -2.77
N TRP A 63 0.52 2.82 -3.58
CA TRP A 63 0.06 2.42 -4.92
C TRP A 63 -1.26 1.67 -4.86
N THR A 64 -1.40 0.78 -3.89
CA THR A 64 -2.65 0.04 -3.66
C THR A 64 -3.76 0.99 -3.20
N ALA A 65 -3.47 1.90 -2.28
CA ALA A 65 -4.40 2.90 -1.77
C ALA A 65 -4.96 3.80 -2.89
N ALA A 66 -4.15 4.13 -3.91
CA ALA A 66 -4.60 4.90 -5.07
C ALA A 66 -5.70 4.21 -5.90
N THR A 67 -5.88 2.89 -5.73
CA THR A 67 -6.94 2.11 -6.39
C THR A 67 -8.12 1.78 -5.48
N ALA A 68 -8.03 2.13 -4.19
CA ALA A 68 -9.03 1.80 -3.19
C ALA A 68 -10.12 2.88 -3.07
N SER A 69 -11.25 2.53 -2.46
CA SER A 69 -12.27 3.51 -2.05
C SER A 69 -11.70 4.54 -1.08
N ASP A 70 -12.28 5.74 -1.04
CA ASP A 70 -11.74 6.88 -0.28
C ASP A 70 -11.48 6.59 1.19
N SER A 71 -12.41 5.90 1.88
CA SER A 71 -12.21 5.53 3.29
C SER A 71 -11.02 4.58 3.48
N THR A 72 -10.98 3.50 2.71
CA THR A 72 -9.88 2.52 2.76
C THR A 72 -8.54 3.15 2.39
N ARG A 73 -8.54 4.04 1.39
CA ARG A 73 -7.36 4.81 1.00
C ARG A 73 -6.87 5.68 2.14
N GLN A 74 -7.76 6.39 2.81
CA GLN A 74 -7.43 7.21 3.98
C GLN A 74 -6.82 6.35 5.09
N ASP A 75 -7.45 5.23 5.45
CA ASP A 75 -6.93 4.32 6.48
C ASP A 75 -5.51 3.82 6.14
N MET A 76 -5.28 3.45 4.88
CA MET A 76 -3.97 2.96 4.41
C MET A 76 -2.90 4.05 4.43
N ILE A 77 -3.24 5.30 4.06
CA ILE A 77 -2.32 6.44 4.11
C ILE A 77 -2.03 6.83 5.56
N ASP A 78 -3.04 6.85 6.41
CA ASP A 78 -2.90 7.18 7.83
C ASP A 78 -2.01 6.18 8.56
N ALA A 79 -2.06 4.89 8.20
CA ALA A 79 -1.14 3.89 8.75
C ALA A 79 0.33 4.20 8.41
N VAL A 80 0.62 4.55 7.14
CA VAL A 80 1.97 4.95 6.71
C VAL A 80 2.41 6.26 7.37
N ALA A 81 1.51 7.23 7.48
CA ALA A 81 1.79 8.50 8.16
C ALA A 81 2.04 8.30 9.66
N THR A 82 1.29 7.40 10.29
CA THR A 82 1.50 7.00 11.69
C THR A 82 2.88 6.39 11.87
N TRP A 83 3.32 5.55 10.94
CA TRP A 83 4.67 5.00 10.96
C TRP A 83 5.76 6.07 10.80
N ALA A 84 5.58 6.99 9.84
CA ALA A 84 6.49 8.11 9.64
C ALA A 84 6.62 9.01 10.89
N ALA A 85 5.55 9.15 11.67
CA ALA A 85 5.55 9.90 12.93
C ALA A 85 6.13 9.11 14.12
N ALA A 86 6.04 7.78 14.09
CA ALA A 86 6.43 6.90 15.19
C ALA A 86 7.87 6.36 15.08
N THR A 87 8.51 6.45 13.91
CA THR A 87 9.87 5.94 13.73
C THR A 87 10.85 6.60 14.69
N SER A 88 11.64 5.79 15.38
CA SER A 88 12.69 6.24 16.31
C SER A 88 14.09 6.09 15.70
N GLU A 89 14.17 5.62 14.46
CA GLU A 89 15.43 5.42 13.76
C GLU A 89 15.99 6.74 13.25
N TRP A 90 17.31 6.85 13.28
CA TRP A 90 18.09 7.98 12.80
C TRP A 90 18.43 7.87 11.30
N LEU A 91 17.96 6.79 10.66
CA LEU A 91 18.06 6.55 9.22
C LEU A 91 16.89 7.24 8.49
N SER A 92 17.08 7.52 7.21
CA SER A 92 16.02 8.04 6.34
C SER A 92 14.79 7.13 6.29
N PHE A 93 13.65 7.70 5.92
CA PHE A 93 12.37 6.98 5.85
C PHE A 93 12.48 5.72 4.98
N SER A 94 12.33 4.55 5.61
CA SER A 94 12.50 3.25 4.94
C SER A 94 11.30 2.91 4.07
N ASP A 95 11.50 2.16 3.00
CA ASP A 95 10.41 1.65 2.17
C ASP A 95 10.15 0.15 2.40
N LEU A 96 10.79 -0.47 3.39
CA LEU A 96 10.46 -1.80 3.90
C LEU A 96 10.58 -1.83 5.43
N TYR A 97 9.49 -2.21 6.09
CA TYR A 97 9.38 -2.16 7.55
C TYR A 97 8.38 -3.21 8.07
N GLU A 98 8.49 -3.52 9.35
CA GLU A 98 7.53 -4.35 10.08
C GLU A 98 6.22 -3.60 10.31
N THR A 99 5.09 -4.20 9.94
CA THR A 99 3.76 -3.57 9.93
C THR A 99 3.16 -3.37 11.32
N GLN A 100 3.60 -4.13 12.32
CA GLN A 100 3.12 -4.01 13.70
C GLN A 100 4.05 -3.18 14.58
N THR A 101 5.36 -3.32 14.39
CA THR A 101 6.39 -2.71 15.27
C THR A 101 7.05 -1.49 14.65
N GLY A 102 6.97 -1.31 13.34
CA GLY A 102 7.62 -0.22 12.62
C GLY A 102 9.14 -0.40 12.49
N ALA A 103 9.67 -1.55 12.88
CA ALA A 103 11.10 -1.84 12.83
C ALA A 103 11.60 -1.85 11.38
N TYR A 104 12.80 -1.30 11.19
CA TYR A 104 13.45 -1.28 9.88
C TYR A 104 13.90 -2.69 9.49
N VAL A 105 13.66 -3.05 8.23
CA VAL A 105 14.09 -4.34 7.68
C VAL A 105 15.25 -4.11 6.72
N TYR A 106 16.35 -4.85 6.92
CA TYR A 106 17.56 -4.83 6.08
C TYR A 106 18.12 -3.44 5.73
N GLN A 107 17.82 -2.40 6.53
CA GLN A 107 18.23 -1.01 6.29
C GLN A 107 17.83 -0.49 4.89
N PHE A 108 16.60 -0.81 4.44
CA PHE A 108 16.03 -0.32 3.19
C PHE A 108 15.69 1.18 3.26
N ALA A 109 16.70 2.03 3.36
CA ALA A 109 16.61 3.48 3.47
C ALA A 109 17.21 4.18 2.22
N ASP A 110 16.86 5.45 2.03
CA ASP A 110 17.39 6.32 0.95
C ASP A 110 17.15 5.82 -0.48
N ARG A 111 16.02 5.15 -0.72
CA ARG A 111 15.71 4.55 -2.02
C ARG A 111 14.72 5.39 -2.82
N PRO A 112 14.93 5.54 -4.15
CA PRO A 112 14.10 6.41 -4.99
C PRO A 112 12.65 5.92 -5.12
N VAL A 113 12.37 4.65 -4.83
CA VAL A 113 11.03 4.07 -4.86
C VAL A 113 10.05 4.77 -3.91
N GLN A 114 10.54 5.49 -2.88
CA GLN A 114 9.71 6.33 -2.01
C GLN A 114 8.95 7.43 -2.74
N GLY A 115 9.37 7.82 -3.96
CA GLY A 115 8.55 8.68 -4.82
C GLY A 115 7.15 8.11 -5.08
N GLY A 116 6.96 6.79 -4.92
CA GLY A 116 5.67 6.11 -5.00
C GLY A 116 4.63 6.59 -3.98
N LEU A 117 5.03 7.27 -2.90
CA LEU A 117 4.10 7.90 -1.96
C LEU A 117 3.21 8.98 -2.60
N LEU A 118 3.60 9.50 -3.75
CA LEU A 118 2.81 10.50 -4.50
C LEU A 118 1.77 9.87 -5.44
N ALA A 119 1.65 8.54 -5.47
CA ALA A 119 0.80 7.82 -6.43
C ALA A 119 -0.67 8.23 -6.40
N VAL A 120 -1.23 8.56 -5.22
CA VAL A 120 -2.62 9.01 -5.11
C VAL A 120 -2.83 10.33 -5.87
N LEU A 121 -1.90 11.28 -5.74
CA LEU A 121 -1.95 12.55 -6.47
C LEU A 121 -1.93 12.30 -7.98
N VAL A 122 -1.07 11.38 -8.43
CA VAL A 122 -0.93 11.06 -9.86
C VAL A 122 -2.15 10.34 -10.43
N ALA A 123 -2.74 9.40 -9.67
CA ALA A 123 -3.95 8.68 -10.09
C ALA A 123 -5.15 9.62 -10.26
N ASP A 124 -5.29 10.62 -9.39
CA ASP A 124 -6.41 11.57 -9.43
C ASP A 124 -6.17 12.70 -10.46
N MET A 125 -4.92 12.95 -10.84
CA MET A 125 -4.59 13.89 -11.93
C MET A 125 -5.03 13.40 -13.31
N GLY A 126 -5.36 12.11 -13.45
CA GLY A 126 -5.78 11.51 -14.72
C GLY A 126 -4.80 11.84 -15.83
N LEU A 127 -3.56 11.32 -15.73
CA LEU A 127 -2.49 11.58 -16.70
C LEU A 127 -2.96 11.24 -18.13
N THR A 128 -3.58 12.22 -18.79
CA THR A 128 -3.78 12.26 -20.22
C THR A 128 -2.42 12.58 -20.81
N VAL A 129 -1.73 11.52 -21.24
CA VAL A 129 -0.73 11.68 -22.31
C VAL A 129 -1.42 12.02 -23.62
#